data_AF-A0A1X1MYU6-F1
#
_entry.id   AF-A0A1X1MYU6-F1
#
_cell.length_a   1.000
_cell.length_b   1.000
_cell.length_c   1.000
_cell.angle_alpha   90.00
_cell.angle_beta   90.00
_cell.angle_gamma   90.00
#
_symmetry.space_group_name_H-M   'P 1'
#
loop_
_entity.id
_entity.type
_entity.pdbx_description
1 polymer ?
#
loop_
_entity_poly.entity_id
_entity_poly.type
_entity_poly.pdbx_seq_one_letter_code
_entity_poly.pdbx_strand_id
1 'polypeptide(L)'
;MLNYTNALLDRVKAKFELTTDYQLSKKLGITTSRIGNYRKGRSQMDWELAFEICDLLEEDDQNVVYGLLSDKEKNPRLINALEGGSPFIS
;
A
#
# COMPACT_ATOMS: atom_id res chain seq x y z
N MET A 1 -9.44 3.30 -11.00
CA MET A 1 -10.21 2.92 -9.81
C MET A 1 -9.43 3.43 -8.61
N LEU A 2 -10.03 4.24 -7.74
CA LEU A 2 -9.39 4.62 -6.47
C LEU A 2 -9.35 3.36 -5.60
N ASN A 3 -8.17 2.74 -5.52
CA ASN A 3 -7.88 1.69 -4.55
C ASN A 3 -6.85 2.25 -3.57
N TYR A 4 -6.71 1.63 -2.41
CA TYR A 4 -5.85 2.16 -1.35
C TYR A 4 -4.39 2.27 -1.81
N THR A 5 -3.95 1.34 -2.66
CA THR A 5 -2.63 1.34 -3.31
C THR A 5 -2.37 2.65 -4.06
N ASN A 6 -3.32 3.12 -4.87
CA ASN A 6 -3.19 4.40 -5.57
C ASN A 6 -3.10 5.58 -4.59
N ALA A 7 -3.97 5.59 -3.57
CA ALA A 7 -3.96 6.64 -2.54
C ALA A 7 -2.63 6.66 -1.75
N LEU A 8 -2.08 5.50 -1.43
CA LEU A 8 -0.80 5.37 -0.74
C LEU A 8 0.36 5.92 -1.59
N LEU A 9 0.43 5.55 -2.87
CA LEU A 9 1.43 6.09 -3.81
C LEU A 9 1.30 7.61 -3.98
N ASP A 10 0.08 8.13 -4.08
CA ASP A 10 -0.16 9.56 -4.24
C ASP A 10 0.15 10.35 -2.96
N ARG A 11 -0.03 9.78 -1.77
CA ARG A 11 0.43 10.37 -0.51
C ARG A 11 1.94 10.51 -0.44
N VAL A 12 2.69 9.51 -0.91
CA VAL A 12 4.16 9.63 -1.01
C VAL A 12 4.53 10.76 -1.98
N LYS A 13 3.86 10.83 -3.14
CA LYS A 13 4.09 11.93 -4.08
C LYS A 13 3.82 13.29 -3.43
N ALA A 14 2.73 13.43 -2.69
CA ALA A 14 2.38 14.66 -2.00
C ALA A 14 3.41 15.02 -0.92
N LYS A 15 3.80 14.08 -0.06
CA LYS A 15 4.77 14.31 1.04
C LYS A 15 6.13 14.79 0.53
N PHE A 16 6.56 14.30 -0.63
CA PHE A 16 7.88 14.63 -1.21
C PHE A 16 7.79 15.52 -2.46
N GLU A 17 6.65 16.17 -2.71
CA GLU A 17 6.43 17.08 -3.84
C GLU A 17 6.79 16.49 -5.23
N LEU A 18 6.56 15.19 -5.40
CA LEU A 18 6.87 14.47 -6.64
C LEU A 18 5.74 14.66 -7.65
N THR A 19 6.06 15.13 -8.85
CA THR A 19 5.06 15.38 -9.89
C THR A 19 4.84 14.16 -10.77
N THR A 20 5.85 13.30 -10.93
CA THR A 20 5.82 12.16 -11.85
C THR A 20 5.99 10.82 -11.15
N ASP A 21 5.47 9.77 -11.78
CA ASP A 21 5.69 8.39 -11.32
C ASP A 21 7.15 7.95 -11.49
N TYR A 22 7.91 8.60 -12.38
CA TYR A 22 9.35 8.37 -12.49
C TYR A 22 10.11 8.82 -11.25
N GLN A 23 9.82 10.03 -10.75
CA GLN A 23 10.39 10.50 -9.48
C GLN A 23 9.98 9.62 -8.31
N LEU A 24 8.70 9.20 -8.27
CA LEU A 24 8.22 8.24 -7.27
C LEU A 24 8.99 6.92 -7.32
N SER A 25 9.22 6.39 -8.52
CA SER A 25 9.98 5.14 -8.71
C SER A 25 11.41 5.27 -8.19
N LYS A 26 12.06 6.41 -8.42
CA LYS A 26 13.39 6.69 -7.87
C LYS A 26 13.38 6.81 -6.35
N LYS A 27 12.38 7.48 -5.79
CA LYS A 27 12.21 7.62 -4.33
C LYS A 27 12.01 6.28 -3.64
N LEU A 28 11.23 5.39 -4.25
CA LEU A 28 10.88 4.07 -3.71
C LEU A 28 11.84 2.94 -4.14
N GLY A 29 12.91 3.24 -4.89
CA GLY A 29 13.86 2.20 -5.32
C GLY A 29 13.29 1.13 -6.28
N ILE A 30 12.14 1.38 -6.92
CA ILE A 30 11.48 0.43 -7.83
C ILE A 30 11.39 0.95 -9.26
N THR A 31 11.03 0.05 -10.18
CA THR A 31 10.83 0.44 -11.59
C THR A 31 9.51 1.20 -11.79
N THR A 32 9.49 2.12 -12.75
CA THR A 32 8.25 2.80 -13.18
C THR A 32 7.19 1.84 -13.68
N SER A 33 7.59 0.73 -14.33
CA SER A 33 6.68 -0.34 -14.76
C SER A 33 5.94 -0.95 -13.57
N ARG A 34 6.63 -1.18 -12.45
CA ARG A 34 6.04 -1.70 -11.20
C ARG A 34 4.97 -0.77 -10.65
N ILE A 35 5.24 0.54 -10.60
CA ILE A 35 4.25 1.57 -10.24
C ILE A 35 3.04 1.49 -11.18
N GLY A 36 3.28 1.47 -12.49
CA GLY A 36 2.20 1.38 -13.49
C GLY A 36 1.32 0.14 -13.32
N ASN A 37 1.89 -1.00 -12.95
CA ASN A 37 1.14 -2.23 -12.68
C ASN A 37 0.31 -2.11 -11.39
N TYR A 38 0.85 -1.53 -10.32
CA TYR A 38 0.11 -1.24 -9.09
C TYR A 38 -1.08 -0.33 -9.35
N ARG A 39 -0.85 0.80 -10.04
CA ARG A 39 -1.92 1.76 -10.32
C ARG A 39 -3.08 1.18 -11.12
N LYS A 40 -2.77 0.22 -12.01
CA LYS A 40 -3.74 -0.49 -12.85
C LYS A 40 -4.33 -1.73 -12.17
N GLY A 41 -3.91 -2.07 -10.94
CA GLY A 41 -4.33 -3.28 -10.25
C GLY A 41 -3.89 -4.58 -10.94
N ARG A 42 -2.84 -4.53 -11.77
CA ARG A 42 -2.28 -5.72 -12.46
C ARG A 42 -1.37 -6.55 -11.55
N SER A 43 -0.83 -5.91 -10.52
CA SER A 43 -0.05 -6.57 -9.47
C SER A 43 -0.38 -5.91 -8.13
N GLN A 44 -0.13 -6.65 -7.05
CA GLN A 44 -0.29 -6.15 -5.69
C GLN A 44 1.04 -5.66 -5.14
N MET A 45 1.01 -4.56 -4.39
CA MET A 45 2.18 -4.08 -3.62
C MET A 45 2.61 -5.17 -2.64
N ASP A 46 3.90 -5.47 -2.54
CA ASP A 46 4.37 -6.41 -1.51
C ASP A 46 4.39 -5.75 -0.13
N TRP A 47 4.50 -6.54 0.94
CA TRP A 47 4.45 -6.00 2.30
C TRP A 47 5.71 -5.25 2.70
N GLU A 48 6.88 -5.64 2.20
CA GLU A 48 8.16 -4.97 2.50
C GLU A 48 8.11 -3.52 2.01
N LEU A 49 7.77 -3.30 0.74
CA LEU A 49 7.57 -1.96 0.18
C LEU A 49 6.42 -1.19 0.85
N ALA A 50 5.36 -1.88 1.29
CA ALA A 50 4.25 -1.24 2.00
C ALA A 50 4.70 -0.65 3.35
N PHE A 51 5.50 -1.40 4.13
CA PHE A 51 6.05 -0.91 5.39
C PHE A 51 7.12 0.15 5.18
N GLU A 52 7.96 0.05 4.14
CA GLU A 52 8.86 1.15 3.77
C GLU A 52 8.09 2.45 3.47
N ILE A 53 6.96 2.35 2.76
CA ILE A 53 6.10 3.50 2.50
C ILE A 53 5.44 4.00 3.80
N CYS A 54 5.03 3.09 4.70
CA CYS A 54 4.49 3.43 6.01
C CYS A 54 5.48 4.30 6.81
N ASP A 55 6.73 3.84 6.93
CA ASP A 55 7.82 4.55 7.58
C ASP A 55 8.08 5.90 6.92
N LEU A 56 8.12 5.94 5.58
CA LEU A 56 8.30 7.19 4.83
C LEU A 56 7.18 8.20 5.07
N LEU A 57 5.95 7.73 5.28
CA LEU A 57 4.78 8.56 5.55
C LEU A 57 4.64 8.92 7.02
N GLU A 58 5.36 8.24 7.92
CA GLU A 58 5.16 8.31 9.38
C GLU A 58 3.72 7.96 9.75
N GLU A 59 3.18 6.92 9.10
CA GLU A 59 1.82 6.44 9.32
C GLU A 59 1.80 5.26 10.30
N ASP A 60 0.62 4.96 10.84
CA ASP A 60 0.42 3.77 11.65
C ASP A 60 0.33 2.51 10.77
N ASP A 61 1.08 1.47 11.13
CA ASP A 61 1.12 0.19 10.42
C ASP A 61 -0.27 -0.41 10.20
N GLN A 62 -1.15 -0.27 11.19
CA GLN A 62 -2.52 -0.78 11.14
C GLN A 62 -3.28 -0.13 9.98
N ASN A 63 -3.14 1.18 9.76
CA ASN A 63 -3.82 1.89 8.68
C ASN A 63 -3.35 1.39 7.31
N VAL A 64 -2.04 1.21 7.14
CA VAL A 64 -1.45 0.73 5.88
C VAL A 64 -1.88 -0.72 5.61
N VAL A 65 -1.82 -1.58 6.63
CA VAL A 65 -2.21 -3.00 6.49
C VAL A 65 -3.70 -3.12 6.15
N TYR A 66 -4.60 -2.50 6.90
CA TYR A 66 -6.04 -2.58 6.63
C TYR A 66 -6.40 -2.00 5.26
N GLY A 67 -5.82 -0.86 4.90
CA GLY A 67 -6.08 -0.26 3.60
C GLY A 67 -5.62 -1.15 2.44
N LEU A 68 -4.44 -1.77 2.55
CA LEU A 68 -3.94 -2.67 1.50
C LEU A 68 -4.64 -4.03 1.47
N LEU A 69 -5.19 -4.50 2.59
CA LEU A 69 -5.91 -5.77 2.66
C LEU A 69 -7.10 -5.79 1.70
N SER A 70 -7.87 -4.69 1.59
CA SER A 70 -8.98 -4.62 0.65
C SER A 70 -8.55 -4.72 -0.82
N ASP A 71 -7.30 -4.34 -1.12
CA ASP A 71 -6.76 -4.40 -2.48
C ASP A 71 -6.18 -5.80 -2.79
N LYS A 72 -5.53 -6.41 -1.80
CA LYS A 72 -4.84 -7.70 -1.90
C LYS A 72 -5.78 -8.89 -1.82
N GLU A 73 -6.75 -8.83 -0.92
CA GLU A 73 -7.61 -9.95 -0.56
C GLU A 73 -9.05 -9.67 -0.92
N LYS A 74 -9.66 -10.61 -1.63
CA LYS A 74 -11.08 -10.55 -2.00
C LYS A 74 -11.93 -11.58 -1.25
N ASN A 75 -11.29 -12.46 -0.49
CA ASN A 75 -11.99 -13.49 0.26
C ASN A 75 -12.65 -12.85 1.49
N PRO A 76 -14.00 -12.78 1.54
CA PRO A 76 -14.69 -12.13 2.65
C PRO A 76 -14.40 -12.82 3.99
N ARG A 77 -14.13 -14.14 3.98
CA ARG A 77 -13.80 -14.87 5.22
C ARG A 77 -12.48 -14.42 5.82
N LEU A 78 -11.49 -14.13 4.98
CA LEU A 78 -10.17 -13.68 5.44
C LEU A 78 -10.26 -12.25 5.96
N ILE A 79 -10.96 -11.36 5.24
CA ILE A 79 -11.20 -9.98 5.67
C ILE A 79 -11.90 -9.96 7.03
N ASN A 80 -13.02 -10.69 7.17
CA ASN A 80 -13.75 -10.76 8.43
C ASN A 80 -12.91 -11.32 9.59
N ALA A 81 -12.03 -12.29 9.33
CA ALA A 81 -11.13 -12.84 10.35
C ALA A 81 -10.08 -11.82 10.81
N LEU A 82 -9.58 -10.99 9.90
CA LEU A 82 -8.61 -9.93 10.21
C LEU A 82 -9.27 -8.75 10.93
N GLU A 83 -10.49 -8.36 10.54
CA GLU A 83 -11.31 -7.37 11.25
C GLU A 83 -11.71 -7.83 12.66
N GLY A 84 -11.92 -9.14 12.86
CA GLY A 84 -12.23 -9.73 14.16
C GLY A 84 -11.10 -9.68 15.18
N GLY A 85 -9.88 -9.29 14.76
CA GLY A 85 -8.71 -9.15 15.63
C GLY A 85 -8.00 -10.46 15.94
N SER A 86 -6.79 -10.34 16.50
CA SER A 86 -6.01 -11.50 16.94
C SER A 86 -6.73 -12.19 18.10
N PRO A 87 -6.76 -13.54 18.15
CA PRO A 87 -7.09 -14.22 19.38
C PRO A 87 -6.15 -13.72 20.49
N PHE A 88 -6.72 -13.38 21.65
CA PHE A 88 -5.95 -13.10 22.85
C PHE A 88 -5.23 -14.39 23.24
N ILE A 89 -3.92 -14.41 23.05
CA ILE A 89 -3.06 -15.45 23.62
C ILE A 89 -2.48 -14.84 24.90
N SER A 90 -3.02 -15.28 26.04
CA SER A 90 -2.53 -14.95 27.39
C SER A 90 -1.19 -15.61 27.68
#